data_AF-A0AAD5XVD2-F1
#
_entry.id   AF-A0AAD5XVD2-F1
#
_cell.length_a   1.000
_cell.length_b   1.000
_cell.length_c   1.000
_cell.angle_alpha   90.00
_cell.angle_beta   90.00
_cell.angle_gamma   90.00
#
_symmetry.space_group_name_H-M   'P 1'
#
loop_
_entity.id
_entity.type
_entity.pdbx_description
1 polymer ?
#
loop_
_entity_poly.entity_id
_entity_poly.type
_entity_poly.pdbx_seq_one_letter_code
_entity_poly.pdbx_strand_id
1 'polypeptide(L)'
;MSQTDSSDEEVEFELDFLLYNDIQPTPQDDGPDRMLKDKKIELNFVLFYLNVNVLKNLISKKKKLAVAPIAYPADYKKAMDIFRTITTTNEQSKRTLYLTEFIIRLNPAHYTIWKFRENLVKKGVTEINEELNFTEALGKLHPKSYQIWHHRQWLVNNYIDLILPIQEIEFINRLLKYDTKNYHAWSYRQWLVQKFNLFKLELEETEGFILDDIRNNSAWNQRYFVFKMREEGFQNETDFENEINYCISKIKLAPRNESPWNYIRGIIKLFGKNPAEVKVYVSLCEDYFQKNLPISNALISLLEILENKIKSEKNDDFQSEALQICDKLIDFDYVRRNYWTYRKQLLLDANSH
;
A
#
# COMPACT_ATOMS: atom_id res chain seq x y z
N MET A 1 27.86 -17.03 8.99
CA MET A 1 27.25 -18.36 9.16
C MET A 1 25.76 -18.19 8.97
N SER A 2 25.27 -18.61 7.80
CA SER A 2 23.85 -18.62 7.45
C SER A 2 23.15 -19.73 8.24
N GLN A 3 22.22 -19.37 9.11
CA GLN A 3 21.18 -20.30 9.53
C GLN A 3 20.01 -20.12 8.56
N THR A 4 20.04 -20.94 7.51
CA THR A 4 18.84 -21.42 6.85
C THR A 4 18.22 -22.46 7.77
N ASP A 5 17.09 -22.16 8.40
CA ASP A 5 16.17 -23.17 8.93
C ASP A 5 14.80 -22.57 9.28
N SER A 6 13.88 -22.67 8.34
CA SER A 6 12.65 -23.47 8.50
C SER A 6 11.95 -23.47 7.16
N SER A 7 11.98 -24.62 6.49
CA SER A 7 10.95 -24.95 5.54
C SER A 7 9.62 -24.89 6.29
N ASP A 8 8.87 -23.82 6.08
CA ASP A 8 7.43 -23.81 6.33
C ASP A 8 6.85 -24.89 5.41
N GLU A 9 6.78 -26.13 5.89
CA GLU A 9 5.93 -27.14 5.31
C GLU A 9 4.53 -26.55 5.29
N GLU A 10 4.03 -26.20 4.09
CA GLU A 10 2.61 -25.95 3.88
C GLU A 10 1.88 -27.21 4.33
N VAL A 11 1.44 -27.24 5.59
CA VAL A 11 0.48 -28.22 6.06
C VAL A 11 -0.74 -28.03 5.17
N GLU A 12 -0.93 -28.94 4.24
CA GLU A 12 -2.04 -28.94 3.30
C GLU A 12 -3.33 -28.98 4.12
N PHE A 13 -4.01 -27.84 4.21
CA PHE A 13 -5.25 -27.71 4.97
C PHE A 13 -6.36 -28.39 4.17
N GLU A 14 -6.58 -29.67 4.46
CA GLU A 14 -7.67 -30.45 3.88
C GLU A 14 -8.97 -30.29 4.66
N LEU A 15 -10.10 -30.25 3.94
CA LEU A 15 -11.43 -30.23 4.54
C LEU A 15 -11.99 -31.64 4.60
N ASP A 16 -12.36 -32.12 5.79
CA ASP A 16 -13.09 -33.38 5.94
C ASP A 16 -14.53 -33.23 5.43
N PHE A 17 -14.75 -33.65 4.19
CA PHE A 17 -16.07 -33.60 3.56
C PHE A 17 -17.10 -34.55 4.18
N LEU A 18 -16.71 -35.52 5.02
CA LEU A 18 -17.65 -36.41 5.69
C LEU A 18 -18.57 -35.65 6.67
N LEU A 19 -18.09 -34.52 7.20
CA LEU A 19 -18.86 -33.63 8.09
C LEU A 19 -20.05 -32.94 7.40
N TYR A 20 -20.16 -33.05 6.07
CA TYR A 20 -21.17 -32.38 5.25
C TYR A 20 -22.02 -33.37 4.42
N ASN A 21 -21.97 -34.67 4.71
CA ASN A 21 -22.73 -35.69 3.98
C ASN A 21 -24.26 -35.52 4.09
N ASP A 22 -24.73 -34.84 5.13
CA ASP A 22 -26.13 -34.46 5.33
C ASP A 22 -26.57 -33.28 4.44
N ILE A 23 -25.63 -32.57 3.83
CA ILE A 23 -25.91 -31.38 3.01
C ILE A 23 -25.97 -31.78 1.54
N GLN A 24 -27.09 -31.50 0.89
CA GLN A 24 -27.22 -31.59 -0.56
C GLN A 24 -26.56 -30.36 -1.21
N PRO A 25 -25.42 -30.49 -1.92
CA PRO A 25 -24.69 -29.34 -2.44
C PRO A 25 -25.45 -28.63 -3.57
N THR A 26 -25.44 -27.30 -3.59
CA THR A 26 -26.11 -26.48 -4.61
C THR A 26 -25.08 -25.99 -5.64
N PRO A 27 -25.12 -26.48 -6.90
CA PRO A 27 -24.18 -26.07 -7.93
C PRO A 27 -24.21 -24.57 -8.26
N GLN A 28 -23.09 -24.03 -8.73
CA GLN A 28 -23.07 -22.70 -9.34
C GLN A 28 -23.89 -22.68 -10.63
N ASP A 29 -24.83 -21.74 -10.74
CA ASP A 29 -25.55 -21.45 -11.98
C ASP A 29 -24.91 -20.24 -12.69
N ASP A 30 -24.03 -20.52 -13.65
CA ASP A 30 -23.43 -19.49 -14.53
C ASP A 30 -24.38 -19.05 -15.66
N GLY A 31 -25.60 -19.59 -15.69
CA GLY A 31 -26.63 -19.30 -16.68
C GLY A 31 -26.33 -19.84 -18.09
N PRO A 32 -27.31 -19.77 -18.99
CA PRO A 32 -27.09 -19.97 -20.41
C PRO A 32 -26.53 -18.68 -21.08
N ASP A 33 -25.60 -18.86 -22.02
CA ASP A 33 -25.06 -17.90 -23.02
C ASP A 33 -25.69 -16.48 -23.03
N ARG A 34 -24.95 -15.48 -22.54
CA ARG A 34 -25.29 -14.05 -22.66
C ARG A 34 -24.51 -13.30 -23.75
N MET A 35 -23.46 -13.91 -24.33
CA MET A 35 -22.57 -13.19 -25.26
C MET A 35 -23.02 -13.30 -26.71
N LEU A 36 -23.70 -14.37 -27.10
CA LEU A 36 -24.10 -14.58 -28.49
C LEU A 36 -25.52 -14.12 -28.82
N LYS A 37 -26.33 -13.72 -27.83
CA LYS A 37 -27.73 -13.34 -28.09
C LYS A 37 -27.93 -11.94 -28.67
N ASP A 38 -27.04 -10.98 -28.42
CA ASP A 38 -27.33 -9.58 -28.80
C ASP A 38 -26.24 -8.76 -29.48
N LYS A 39 -25.04 -9.30 -29.76
CA LYS A 39 -24.08 -8.56 -30.60
C LYS A 39 -23.34 -9.48 -31.55
N LYS A 40 -23.34 -9.10 -32.83
CA LYS A 40 -22.24 -9.34 -33.77
C LYS A 40 -20.96 -8.80 -33.13
N ILE A 41 -20.39 -9.54 -32.18
CA ILE A 41 -19.00 -9.33 -31.80
C ILE A 41 -18.23 -9.84 -33.00
N GLU A 42 -17.65 -8.94 -33.77
CA GLU A 42 -16.68 -9.32 -34.79
C GLU A 42 -15.58 -10.11 -34.08
N LEU A 43 -15.57 -11.43 -34.31
CA LEU A 43 -14.61 -12.37 -33.74
C LEU A 43 -13.15 -11.96 -34.01
N ASN A 44 -12.91 -11.01 -34.92
CA ASN A 44 -11.61 -10.44 -35.25
C ASN A 44 -10.85 -9.89 -34.03
N PHE A 45 -11.52 -9.41 -32.99
CA PHE A 45 -10.85 -8.89 -31.78
C PHE A 45 -10.43 -9.95 -30.76
N VAL A 46 -11.05 -11.15 -30.76
CA VAL A 46 -10.73 -12.24 -29.81
C VAL A 46 -9.67 -13.21 -30.37
N LEU A 47 -9.42 -13.15 -31.68
CA LEU A 47 -8.52 -14.06 -32.40
C LEU A 47 -7.03 -13.91 -32.07
N PHE A 48 -6.62 -12.91 -31.28
CA PHE A 48 -5.21 -12.71 -30.99
C PHE A 48 -4.62 -13.70 -29.96
N TYR A 49 -5.46 -14.37 -29.16
CA TYR A 49 -4.98 -15.20 -28.04
C TYR A 49 -5.53 -16.62 -27.93
N LEU A 50 -6.40 -17.09 -28.83
CA LEU A 50 -6.89 -18.46 -28.82
C LEU A 50 -6.83 -19.12 -30.20
N ASN A 51 -6.28 -20.33 -30.24
CA ASN A 51 -6.20 -21.15 -31.43
C ASN A 51 -7.60 -21.37 -32.03
N VAL A 52 -7.80 -20.91 -33.27
CA VAL A 52 -9.06 -20.93 -34.02
C VAL A 52 -9.74 -22.31 -34.03
N ASN A 53 -8.95 -23.38 -33.99
CA ASN A 53 -9.46 -24.75 -34.00
C ASN A 53 -10.12 -25.16 -32.67
N VAL A 54 -9.68 -24.58 -31.54
CA VAL A 54 -10.28 -24.82 -30.22
C VAL A 54 -11.66 -24.17 -30.15
N LEU A 55 -11.78 -22.92 -30.62
CA LEU A 55 -13.04 -22.19 -30.72
C LEU A 55 -14.04 -22.89 -31.66
N LYS A 56 -13.60 -23.33 -32.85
CA LYS A 56 -14.46 -24.08 -33.79
C LYS A 56 -15.02 -25.37 -33.18
N ASN A 57 -14.22 -26.09 -32.38
CA ASN A 57 -14.66 -27.30 -31.68
C ASN A 57 -15.61 -27.03 -30.50
N LEU A 58 -15.48 -25.88 -29.83
CA LEU A 58 -16.41 -25.46 -28.77
C LEU A 58 -17.76 -25.03 -29.35
N ILE A 59 -17.74 -24.34 -30.49
CA ILE A 59 -18.93 -23.90 -31.24
C ILE A 59 -19.67 -25.11 -31.84
N SER A 60 -18.96 -26.11 -32.39
CA SER A 60 -19.58 -27.29 -33.01
C SER A 60 -20.32 -28.20 -32.02
N LYS A 61 -19.97 -28.15 -30.73
CA LYS A 61 -20.51 -29.06 -29.70
C LYS A 61 -21.81 -28.60 -29.03
N LYS A 62 -22.43 -27.46 -29.43
CA LYS A 62 -23.67 -26.91 -28.80
C LYS A 62 -23.63 -26.86 -27.26
N LYS A 63 -22.45 -26.92 -26.63
CA LYS A 63 -22.32 -26.76 -25.19
C LYS A 63 -22.38 -25.27 -24.91
N LYS A 64 -23.47 -24.84 -24.27
CA LYS A 64 -23.63 -23.50 -23.72
C LYS A 64 -22.50 -23.30 -22.72
N LEU A 65 -21.51 -22.49 -23.08
CA LEU A 65 -20.38 -22.17 -22.21
C LEU A 65 -20.63 -20.80 -21.60
N ALA A 66 -20.39 -20.65 -20.30
CA ALA A 66 -20.37 -19.35 -19.65
C ALA A 66 -19.33 -18.44 -20.31
N VAL A 67 -19.43 -17.12 -20.10
CA VAL A 67 -18.58 -16.12 -20.77
C VAL A 67 -17.10 -16.26 -20.37
N ALA A 68 -16.84 -16.62 -19.12
CA ALA A 68 -15.52 -16.88 -18.58
C ALA A 68 -15.63 -18.00 -17.52
N PRO A 69 -15.91 -19.25 -17.94
CA PRO A 69 -16.05 -20.36 -17.00
C PRO A 69 -14.65 -20.67 -16.45
N ILE A 70 -14.53 -20.69 -15.13
CA ILE A 70 -13.29 -21.05 -14.46
C ILE A 70 -13.31 -22.56 -14.23
N ALA A 71 -12.24 -23.24 -14.64
CA ALA A 71 -12.04 -24.66 -14.36
C ALA A 71 -11.53 -24.82 -12.92
N TYR A 72 -12.45 -24.76 -11.95
CA TYR A 72 -12.10 -24.89 -10.53
C TYR A 72 -11.61 -26.30 -10.17
N PRO A 73 -10.68 -26.42 -9.20
CA PRO A 73 -10.38 -27.70 -8.54
C PRO A 73 -11.64 -28.37 -7.98
N ALA A 74 -11.66 -29.70 -7.97
CA ALA A 74 -12.84 -30.48 -7.56
C ALA A 74 -13.28 -30.14 -6.13
N ASP A 75 -12.33 -30.05 -5.20
CA ASP A 75 -12.63 -29.76 -3.80
C ASP A 75 -13.11 -28.32 -3.58
N TYR A 76 -12.52 -27.35 -4.29
CA TYR A 76 -13.02 -25.97 -4.27
C TYR A 76 -14.47 -25.90 -4.75
N LYS A 77 -14.78 -26.57 -5.88
CA LYS A 77 -16.13 -26.62 -6.43
C LYS A 77 -17.10 -27.26 -5.43
N LYS A 78 -16.74 -28.40 -4.85
CA LYS A 78 -17.54 -29.10 -3.85
C LYS A 78 -17.78 -28.24 -2.61
N ALA A 79 -16.75 -27.59 -2.08
CA ALA A 79 -16.85 -26.69 -0.94
C ALA A 79 -17.77 -25.48 -1.23
N MET A 80 -17.65 -24.87 -2.41
CA MET A 80 -18.53 -23.78 -2.83
C MET A 80 -19.98 -24.23 -3.04
N ASP A 81 -20.21 -25.44 -3.56
CA ASP A 81 -21.55 -26.02 -3.70
C ASP A 81 -22.21 -26.25 -2.32
N ILE A 82 -21.45 -26.77 -1.36
CA ILE A 82 -21.89 -26.93 0.04
C ILE A 82 -22.17 -25.56 0.66
N PHE A 83 -21.26 -24.59 0.48
CA PHE A 83 -21.40 -23.25 1.03
C PHE A 83 -22.68 -22.57 0.52
N ARG A 84 -22.97 -22.67 -0.79
CA ARG A 84 -24.23 -22.16 -1.36
C ARG A 84 -25.45 -22.75 -0.66
N THR A 85 -25.47 -24.05 -0.37
CA THR A 85 -26.56 -24.66 0.41
C THR A 85 -26.61 -24.12 1.84
N ILE A 86 -25.48 -24.02 2.54
CA ILE A 86 -25.42 -23.48 3.90
C ILE A 86 -25.93 -22.03 3.98
N THR A 87 -25.70 -21.22 2.95
CA THR A 87 -26.22 -19.84 2.94
C THR A 87 -27.75 -19.77 2.91
N THR A 88 -28.45 -20.79 2.40
CA THR A 88 -29.93 -20.81 2.40
C THR A 88 -30.49 -21.20 3.76
N THR A 89 -29.79 -22.06 4.51
CA THR A 89 -30.16 -22.46 5.87
C THR A 89 -29.62 -21.50 6.94
N ASN A 90 -28.68 -20.63 6.56
CA ASN A 90 -27.94 -19.75 7.44
C ASN A 90 -27.29 -20.50 8.61
N GLU A 91 -26.72 -21.69 8.36
CA GLU A 91 -26.14 -22.53 9.41
C GLU A 91 -24.93 -21.86 10.06
N GLN A 92 -25.03 -21.56 11.36
CA GLN A 92 -23.96 -20.95 12.16
C GLN A 92 -23.33 -22.01 13.08
N SER A 93 -22.35 -22.77 12.57
CA SER A 93 -21.74 -23.90 13.28
C SER A 93 -20.21 -23.95 13.09
N LYS A 94 -19.53 -24.77 13.90
CA LYS A 94 -18.07 -25.01 13.75
C LYS A 94 -17.70 -25.60 12.39
N ARG A 95 -18.50 -26.51 11.84
CA ARG A 95 -18.26 -27.03 10.49
C ARG A 95 -18.45 -25.94 9.42
N THR A 96 -19.37 -25.01 9.61
CA THR A 96 -19.46 -23.86 8.69
C THR A 96 -18.21 -22.97 8.79
N LEU A 97 -17.67 -22.76 9.99
CA LEU A 97 -16.41 -22.03 10.18
C LEU A 97 -15.25 -22.67 9.41
N TYR A 98 -15.06 -23.99 9.54
CA TYR A 98 -14.01 -24.72 8.81
C TYR A 98 -14.21 -24.65 7.29
N LEU A 99 -15.46 -24.74 6.81
CA LEU A 99 -15.77 -24.58 5.39
C LEU A 99 -15.37 -23.19 4.88
N THR A 100 -15.67 -22.14 5.64
CA THR A 100 -15.27 -20.77 5.24
C THR A 100 -13.76 -20.61 5.20
N GLU A 101 -13.03 -21.18 6.16
CA GLU A 101 -11.56 -21.16 6.17
C GLU A 101 -10.97 -21.86 4.95
N PHE A 102 -11.45 -23.06 4.61
CA PHE A 102 -11.01 -23.80 3.43
C PHE A 102 -11.17 -22.97 2.15
N ILE A 103 -12.36 -22.38 1.97
CA ILE A 103 -12.64 -21.57 0.78
C ILE A 103 -11.79 -20.29 0.75
N ILE A 104 -11.59 -19.64 1.90
CA ILE A 104 -10.76 -18.42 2.00
C ILE A 104 -9.29 -18.72 1.70
N ARG A 105 -8.74 -19.85 2.16
CA ARG A 105 -7.36 -20.26 1.84
C ARG A 105 -7.15 -20.45 0.34
N LEU A 106 -8.16 -20.97 -0.37
CA LEU A 106 -8.11 -21.15 -1.82
C LEU A 106 -8.42 -19.87 -2.61
N ASN A 107 -9.27 -19.00 -2.08
CA ASN A 107 -9.64 -17.72 -2.70
C ASN A 107 -9.87 -16.63 -1.64
N PRO A 108 -8.78 -15.98 -1.17
CA PRO A 108 -8.88 -14.98 -0.11
C PRO A 108 -9.60 -13.71 -0.55
N ALA A 109 -9.84 -13.51 -1.85
CA ALA A 109 -10.55 -12.36 -2.39
C ALA A 109 -12.09 -12.52 -2.36
N HIS A 110 -12.61 -13.71 -2.00
CA HIS A 110 -14.05 -13.99 -2.05
C HIS A 110 -14.82 -13.32 -0.90
N TYR A 111 -15.16 -12.04 -1.08
CA TYR A 111 -15.76 -11.20 -0.04
C TYR A 111 -17.08 -11.73 0.56
N THR A 112 -17.89 -12.49 -0.18
CA THR A 112 -19.11 -13.11 0.36
C THR A 112 -18.81 -14.12 1.48
N ILE A 113 -17.71 -14.88 1.36
CA ILE A 113 -17.31 -15.86 2.38
C ILE A 113 -16.89 -15.14 3.65
N TRP A 114 -16.08 -14.09 3.51
CA TRP A 114 -15.69 -13.21 4.62
C TRP A 114 -16.92 -12.62 5.32
N LYS A 115 -17.89 -12.13 4.55
CA LYS A 115 -19.11 -11.57 5.13
C LYS A 115 -19.91 -12.61 5.92
N PHE A 116 -19.99 -13.84 5.42
CA PHE A 116 -20.63 -14.92 6.16
C PHE A 116 -19.83 -15.29 7.42
N ARG A 117 -18.50 -15.32 7.32
CA ARG A 117 -17.60 -15.60 8.44
C ARG A 117 -17.72 -14.56 9.56
N GLU A 118 -17.88 -13.28 9.25
CA GLU A 118 -18.19 -12.24 10.24
C GLU A 118 -19.41 -12.59 11.10
N ASN A 119 -20.46 -13.18 10.51
CA ASN A 119 -21.65 -13.59 11.25
C ASN A 119 -21.36 -14.76 12.21
N LEU A 120 -20.49 -15.69 11.81
CA LEU A 120 -20.04 -16.79 12.67
C LEU A 120 -19.26 -16.26 13.88
N VAL A 121 -18.35 -15.31 13.66
CA VAL A 121 -17.59 -14.64 14.72
C VAL A 121 -18.54 -13.90 15.67
N LYS A 122 -19.49 -13.13 15.12
CA LYS A 122 -20.53 -12.43 15.92
C LYS A 122 -21.38 -13.38 16.76
N LYS A 123 -21.63 -14.58 16.27
CA LYS A 123 -22.40 -15.61 16.98
C LYS A 123 -21.57 -16.30 18.09
N GLY A 124 -20.27 -16.07 18.14
CA GLY A 124 -19.35 -16.72 19.09
C GLY A 124 -19.01 -18.16 18.69
N VAL A 125 -19.01 -18.48 17.39
CA VAL A 125 -18.63 -19.82 16.90
C VAL A 125 -17.11 -20.07 17.06
N THR A 126 -16.32 -18.99 17.09
CA THR A 126 -14.87 -18.98 17.29
C THR A 126 -14.51 -17.94 18.34
N GLU A 127 -13.41 -18.16 19.05
CA GLU A 127 -12.83 -17.16 19.94
C GLU A 127 -12.11 -16.06 19.13
N ILE A 128 -12.10 -14.83 19.65
CA ILE A 128 -11.51 -13.69 18.94
C ILE A 128 -10.00 -13.87 18.72
N ASN A 129 -9.29 -14.43 19.70
CA ASN A 129 -7.86 -14.71 19.57
C ASN A 129 -7.56 -15.77 18.50
N GLU A 130 -8.42 -16.78 18.37
CA GLU A 130 -8.30 -17.79 17.30
C GLU A 130 -8.50 -17.14 15.92
N GLU A 131 -9.46 -16.22 15.81
CA GLU A 131 -9.74 -15.50 14.57
C GLU A 131 -8.63 -14.48 14.20
N LEU A 132 -8.00 -13.85 15.19
CA LEU A 132 -6.82 -13.01 14.98
C LEU A 132 -5.61 -13.84 14.51
N ASN A 133 -5.40 -15.03 15.07
CA ASN A 133 -4.36 -15.95 14.62
C ASN A 133 -4.61 -16.43 13.19
N PHE A 134 -5.87 -16.73 12.85
CA PHE A 134 -6.28 -17.06 11.49
C PHE A 134 -5.96 -15.94 10.49
N THR A 135 -6.32 -14.69 10.81
CA THR A 135 -5.99 -13.54 9.93
C THR A 135 -4.49 -13.25 9.86
N GLU A 136 -3.72 -13.47 10.94
CA GLU A 136 -2.25 -13.34 10.91
C GLU A 136 -1.62 -14.38 9.98
N ALA A 137 -2.03 -15.65 10.08
CA ALA A 137 -1.53 -16.71 9.23
C ALA A 137 -1.83 -16.43 7.75
N LEU A 138 -3.07 -16.04 7.43
CA LEU A 138 -3.45 -15.67 6.08
C LEU A 138 -2.75 -14.40 5.58
N GLY A 139 -2.52 -13.42 6.45
CA GLY A 139 -1.81 -12.19 6.12
C GLY A 139 -0.36 -12.44 5.70
N LYS A 140 0.29 -13.48 6.23
CA LYS A 140 1.63 -13.91 5.81
C LYS A 140 1.61 -14.56 4.42
N LEU A 141 0.62 -15.41 4.15
CA LEU A 141 0.48 -16.14 2.88
C LEU A 141 -0.04 -15.26 1.73
N HIS A 142 -0.99 -14.36 2.04
CA HIS A 142 -1.69 -13.52 1.07
C HIS A 142 -1.67 -12.03 1.47
N PRO A 143 -0.48 -11.43 1.63
CA PRO A 143 -0.32 -10.10 2.23
C PRO A 143 -0.93 -8.95 1.42
N LYS A 144 -1.39 -9.21 0.19
CA LYS A 144 -2.01 -8.23 -0.72
C LYS A 144 -3.54 -8.40 -0.86
N SER A 145 -4.16 -9.26 -0.05
CA SER A 145 -5.61 -9.43 -0.06
C SER A 145 -6.32 -8.34 0.74
N TYR A 146 -7.13 -7.52 0.07
CA TYR A 146 -7.94 -6.48 0.72
C TYR A 146 -8.85 -7.04 1.82
N GLN A 147 -9.43 -8.23 1.59
CA GLN A 147 -10.44 -8.79 2.47
C GLN A 147 -9.84 -9.22 3.81
N ILE A 148 -8.59 -9.73 3.84
CA ILE A 148 -7.89 -10.10 5.08
C ILE A 148 -7.70 -8.85 5.95
N TRP A 149 -7.16 -7.78 5.37
CA TRP A 149 -6.91 -6.52 6.09
C TRP A 149 -8.21 -5.87 6.57
N HIS A 150 -9.25 -5.89 5.73
CA HIS A 150 -10.57 -5.41 6.11
C HIS A 150 -11.17 -6.23 7.26
N HIS A 151 -11.10 -7.56 7.20
CA HIS A 151 -11.63 -8.44 8.25
C HIS A 151 -10.88 -8.24 9.57
N ARG A 152 -9.56 -8.11 9.54
CA ARG A 152 -8.77 -7.81 10.74
C ARG A 152 -9.13 -6.44 11.33
N GLN A 153 -9.28 -5.41 10.50
CA GLN A 153 -9.76 -4.10 10.93
C GLN A 153 -11.18 -4.16 11.53
N TRP A 154 -12.06 -4.99 10.95
CA TRP A 154 -13.39 -5.23 11.47
C TRP A 154 -13.35 -5.90 12.86
N LEU A 155 -12.50 -6.92 13.06
CA LEU A 155 -12.31 -7.57 14.36
C LEU A 155 -11.90 -6.56 15.43
N VAL A 156 -10.84 -5.79 15.16
CA VAL A 156 -10.34 -4.78 16.11
C VAL A 156 -11.39 -3.71 16.42
N ASN A 157 -12.21 -3.30 15.45
CA ASN A 157 -13.28 -2.32 15.70
C ASN A 157 -14.43 -2.88 16.55
N ASN A 158 -14.82 -4.14 16.38
CA ASN A 158 -15.99 -4.70 17.05
C ASN A 158 -15.66 -5.33 18.40
N TYR A 159 -14.39 -5.68 18.64
CA TYR A 159 -13.92 -6.37 19.83
C TYR A 159 -12.76 -5.62 20.50
N ILE A 160 -12.83 -4.28 20.47
CA ILE A 160 -11.77 -3.39 20.96
C ILE A 160 -11.41 -3.65 22.42
N ASP A 161 -12.38 -4.03 23.26
CA ASP A 161 -12.16 -4.32 24.68
C ASP A 161 -11.38 -5.62 24.93
N LEU A 162 -11.26 -6.47 23.91
CA LEU A 162 -10.57 -7.76 23.97
C LEU A 162 -9.18 -7.73 23.31
N ILE A 163 -8.83 -6.63 22.65
CA ILE A 163 -7.64 -6.55 21.78
C ILE A 163 -6.78 -5.38 22.25
N LEU A 164 -5.55 -5.69 22.68
CA LEU A 164 -4.63 -4.65 23.12
C LEU A 164 -3.96 -4.00 21.89
N PRO A 165 -3.92 -2.66 21.79
CA PRO A 165 -3.29 -1.98 20.66
C PRO A 165 -1.83 -2.39 20.45
N ILE A 166 -1.10 -2.68 21.53
CA ILE A 166 0.29 -3.10 21.46
C ILE A 166 0.45 -4.45 20.74
N GLN A 167 -0.50 -5.38 20.89
CA GLN A 167 -0.47 -6.67 20.19
C GLN A 167 -0.60 -6.48 18.67
N GLU A 168 -1.44 -5.52 18.25
CA GLU A 168 -1.59 -5.18 16.84
C GLU A 168 -0.36 -4.46 16.26
N ILE A 169 0.29 -3.61 17.06
CA ILE A 169 1.58 -3.00 16.69
C ILE A 169 2.67 -4.08 16.54
N GLU A 170 2.77 -5.02 17.46
CA GLU A 170 3.73 -6.13 17.35
C GLU A 170 3.45 -7.02 16.14
N PHE A 171 2.18 -7.33 15.88
CA PHE A 171 1.76 -8.07 14.69
C PHE A 171 2.19 -7.35 13.42
N ILE A 172 1.87 -6.06 13.27
CA ILE A 172 2.18 -5.33 12.05
C ILE A 172 3.69 -5.12 11.89
N ASN A 173 4.44 -4.98 12.98
CA ASN A 173 5.91 -4.93 12.98
C ASN A 173 6.52 -6.22 12.45
N ARG A 174 6.01 -7.39 12.89
CA ARG A 174 6.45 -8.68 12.35
C ARG A 174 6.24 -8.73 10.84
N LEU A 175 5.06 -8.31 10.36
CA LEU A 175 4.74 -8.35 8.94
C LEU A 175 5.60 -7.37 8.11
N LEU A 176 5.80 -6.15 8.60
CA LEU A 176 6.66 -5.15 7.94
C LEU A 176 8.14 -5.54 7.96
N LYS A 177 8.58 -6.40 8.88
CA LYS A 177 9.93 -6.98 8.85
C LYS A 177 10.13 -7.92 7.65
N TYR A 178 9.07 -8.62 7.22
CA TYR A 178 9.10 -9.48 6.03
C TYR A 178 8.97 -8.69 4.72
N ASP A 179 8.04 -7.73 4.66
CA ASP A 179 7.86 -6.82 3.52
C ASP A 179 7.74 -5.37 4.01
N THR A 180 8.88 -4.68 4.04
CA THR A 180 9.03 -3.31 4.55
C THR A 180 8.24 -2.27 3.76
N LYS A 181 7.71 -2.64 2.59
CA LYS A 181 6.99 -1.74 1.68
C LYS A 181 5.56 -2.21 1.41
N ASN A 182 5.03 -3.15 2.20
CA ASN A 182 3.67 -3.61 2.05
C ASN A 182 2.65 -2.47 2.26
N TYR A 183 1.97 -2.07 1.18
CA TYR A 183 1.04 -0.95 1.21
C TYR A 183 -0.15 -1.17 2.15
N HIS A 184 -0.70 -2.38 2.18
CA HIS A 184 -1.84 -2.69 3.05
C HIS A 184 -1.44 -2.66 4.53
N ALA A 185 -0.24 -3.14 4.84
CA ALA A 185 0.29 -3.14 6.19
C ALA A 185 0.50 -1.70 6.71
N TRP A 186 1.10 -0.83 5.89
CA TRP A 186 1.23 0.58 6.23
C TRP A 186 -0.12 1.28 6.35
N SER A 187 -1.08 1.00 5.47
CA SER A 187 -2.43 1.55 5.56
C SER A 187 -3.15 1.09 6.84
N TYR A 188 -2.99 -0.18 7.22
CA TYR A 188 -3.54 -0.72 8.46
C TYR A 188 -2.88 -0.10 9.69
N ARG A 189 -1.55 0.08 9.66
CA ARG A 189 -0.80 0.76 10.72
C ARG A 189 -1.24 2.20 10.91
N GLN A 190 -1.42 2.97 9.83
CA GLN A 190 -1.96 4.34 9.91
C GLN A 190 -3.32 4.37 10.60
N TRP A 191 -4.21 3.44 10.22
CA TRP A 191 -5.51 3.31 10.86
C TRP A 191 -5.39 2.97 12.35
N LEU A 192 -4.52 2.03 12.75
CA LEU A 192 -4.27 1.70 14.17
C LEU A 192 -3.79 2.92 14.96
N VAL A 193 -2.81 3.65 14.41
CA VAL A 193 -2.23 4.84 15.05
C VAL A 193 -3.30 5.91 15.29
N GLN A 194 -4.16 6.17 14.30
CA GLN A 194 -5.28 7.09 14.44
C GLN A 194 -6.34 6.57 15.43
N LYS A 195 -6.71 5.29 15.32
CA LYS A 195 -7.77 4.68 16.14
C LYS A 195 -7.45 4.71 17.63
N PHE A 196 -6.18 4.49 17.98
CA PHE A 196 -5.72 4.35 19.36
C PHE A 196 -4.86 5.53 19.84
N ASN A 197 -4.77 6.60 19.05
CA ASN A 197 -3.97 7.80 19.36
C ASN A 197 -2.49 7.47 19.70
N LEU A 198 -1.84 6.63 18.89
CA LEU A 198 -0.48 6.12 19.15
C LEU A 198 0.63 6.98 18.52
N PHE A 199 0.37 8.24 18.20
CA PHE A 199 1.30 9.09 17.42
C PHE A 199 2.69 9.26 18.06
N LYS A 200 2.76 9.32 19.39
CA LYS A 200 4.05 9.44 20.10
C LYS A 200 4.92 8.19 19.88
N LEU A 201 4.36 7.01 20.12
CA LEU A 201 5.02 5.73 19.86
C LEU A 201 5.41 5.61 18.39
N GLU A 202 4.50 6.00 17.49
CA GLU A 202 4.72 5.89 16.06
C GLU A 202 5.90 6.74 15.56
N LEU A 203 6.13 7.92 16.14
CA LEU A 203 7.27 8.75 15.79
C LEU A 203 8.61 8.05 16.11
N GLU A 204 8.69 7.37 17.25
CA GLU A 204 9.85 6.57 17.67
C GLU A 204 10.04 5.36 16.74
N GLU A 205 8.96 4.65 16.40
CA GLU A 205 8.99 3.49 15.50
C GLU A 205 9.46 3.87 14.09
N THR A 206 9.03 5.02 13.55
CA THR A 206 9.49 5.50 12.24
C THR A 206 11.00 5.74 12.19
N GLU A 207 11.60 6.14 13.31
CA GLU A 207 13.06 6.26 13.38
C GLU A 207 13.73 4.90 13.23
N GLY A 208 13.22 3.86 13.91
CA GLY A 208 13.69 2.48 13.74
C GLY A 208 13.65 2.03 12.28
N PHE A 209 12.50 2.20 11.61
CA PHE A 209 12.36 1.83 10.19
C PHE A 209 13.29 2.61 9.25
N ILE A 210 13.56 3.89 9.54
CA ILE A 210 14.48 4.73 8.75
C ILE A 210 15.95 4.38 9.03
N LEU A 211 16.29 3.96 10.26
CA LEU A 211 17.62 3.50 10.60
C LEU A 211 17.94 2.16 9.92
N ASP A 212 16.96 1.26 9.85
CA ASP A 212 17.10 -0.02 9.15
C ASP A 212 17.27 0.16 7.63
N ASP A 213 16.47 1.03 7.01
CA ASP A 213 16.64 1.44 5.61
C ASP A 213 16.29 2.91 5.42
N ILE A 214 17.33 3.75 5.30
CA ILE A 214 17.19 5.19 5.08
C ILE A 214 16.43 5.52 3.79
N ARG A 215 16.37 4.61 2.80
CA ARG A 215 15.65 4.78 1.53
C ARG A 215 14.23 4.22 1.57
N ASN A 216 13.74 3.76 2.74
CA ASN A 216 12.38 3.30 2.88
C ASN A 216 11.39 4.47 2.83
N ASN A 217 10.90 4.78 1.63
CA ASN A 217 9.94 5.85 1.43
C ASN A 217 8.63 5.66 2.21
N SER A 218 8.23 4.43 2.49
CA SER A 218 7.03 4.15 3.29
C SER A 218 7.22 4.61 4.74
N ALA A 219 8.41 4.42 5.31
CA ALA A 219 8.76 4.90 6.64
C ALA A 219 8.81 6.44 6.70
N TRP A 220 9.39 7.10 5.68
CA TRP A 220 9.37 8.56 5.57
C TRP A 220 7.94 9.12 5.42
N ASN A 221 7.11 8.46 4.61
CA ASN A 221 5.69 8.80 4.49
C ASN A 221 4.95 8.61 5.81
N GLN A 222 5.25 7.54 6.55
CA GLN A 222 4.66 7.30 7.86
C GLN A 222 5.06 8.37 8.86
N ARG A 223 6.33 8.77 8.87
CA ARG A 223 6.81 9.87 9.71
C ARG A 223 6.07 11.18 9.37
N TYR A 224 5.83 11.46 8.09
CA TYR A 224 5.06 12.64 7.65
C TYR A 224 3.60 12.55 8.10
N PHE A 225 3.00 11.37 7.98
CA PHE A 225 1.65 11.08 8.45
C PHE A 225 1.48 11.39 9.93
N VAL A 226 2.46 11.07 10.78
CA VAL A 226 2.41 11.38 12.22
C VAL A 226 2.20 12.87 12.47
N PHE A 227 3.04 13.73 11.89
CA PHE A 227 2.91 15.18 12.05
C PHE A 227 1.64 15.74 11.42
N LYS A 228 1.18 15.15 10.31
CA LYS A 228 -0.01 15.61 9.59
C LYS A 228 -1.31 15.26 10.32
N MET A 229 -1.34 14.14 11.04
CA MET A 229 -2.60 13.56 11.56
C MET A 229 -2.75 13.65 13.07
N ARG A 230 -1.67 13.86 13.85
CA ARG A 230 -1.79 14.11 15.29
C ARG A 230 -2.47 15.47 15.52
N GLU A 231 -3.38 15.55 16.50
CA GLU A 231 -4.25 16.72 16.71
C GLU A 231 -3.45 18.00 16.98
N GLU A 232 -2.39 17.89 17.76
CA GLU A 232 -1.49 18.98 18.10
C GLU A 232 -0.61 19.47 16.93
N GLY A 233 -0.57 18.76 15.79
CA GLY A 233 0.34 19.10 14.69
C GLY A 233 1.78 19.26 15.19
N PHE A 234 2.52 20.29 14.78
CA PHE A 234 3.78 20.63 15.44
C PHE A 234 3.51 21.31 16.79
N GLN A 235 4.15 20.85 17.85
CA GLN A 235 3.89 21.39 19.20
C GLN A 235 4.38 22.84 19.36
N ASN A 236 5.50 23.17 18.70
CA ASN A 236 6.13 24.49 18.70
C ASN A 236 7.22 24.55 17.62
N GLU A 237 7.84 25.73 17.47
CA GLU A 237 8.97 25.93 16.54
C GLU A 237 10.15 24.99 16.83
N THR A 238 10.43 24.69 18.10
CA THR A 238 11.54 23.79 18.47
C THR A 238 11.30 22.36 17.99
N ASP A 239 10.06 21.86 18.04
CA ASP A 239 9.67 20.56 17.50
C ASP A 239 9.88 20.50 15.98
N PHE A 240 9.50 21.57 15.27
CA PHE A 240 9.79 21.72 13.84
C PHE A 240 11.30 21.75 13.55
N GLU A 241 12.08 22.55 14.29
CA GLU A 241 13.53 22.64 14.13
C GLU A 241 14.23 21.29 14.39
N ASN A 242 13.79 20.55 15.40
CA ASN A 242 14.28 19.19 15.67
C ASN A 242 14.03 18.25 14.50
N GLU A 243 12.83 18.29 13.90
CA GLU A 243 12.50 17.45 12.75
C GLU A 243 13.30 17.83 11.49
N ILE A 244 13.50 19.14 11.25
CA ILE A 244 14.38 19.63 10.18
C ILE A 244 15.81 19.15 10.38
N ASN A 245 16.35 19.27 11.60
CA ASN A 245 17.71 18.83 11.92
C ASN A 245 17.86 17.31 11.80
N TYR A 246 16.86 16.55 12.25
CA TYR A 246 16.79 15.10 12.05
C TYR A 246 16.87 14.77 10.57
N CYS A 247 16.01 15.36 9.73
CA CYS A 247 15.99 15.09 8.31
C CYS A 247 17.32 15.49 7.62
N ILE A 248 17.88 16.66 7.93
CA ILE A 248 19.18 17.10 7.42
C ILE A 248 20.29 16.11 7.79
N SER A 249 20.27 15.56 9.00
CA SER A 249 21.25 14.54 9.40
C SER A 249 21.18 13.30 8.50
N LYS A 250 19.97 12.85 8.14
CA LYS A 250 19.75 11.72 7.22
C LYS A 250 20.12 12.06 5.78
N ILE A 251 19.85 13.28 5.32
CA ILE A 251 20.31 13.78 4.00
C ILE A 251 21.83 13.72 3.92
N LYS A 252 22.56 14.18 4.96
CA LYS A 252 24.03 14.16 4.97
C LYS A 252 24.59 12.73 4.91
N LEU A 253 23.91 11.75 5.51
CA LEU A 253 24.30 10.34 5.42
C LEU A 253 24.09 9.75 4.01
N ALA A 254 23.02 10.13 3.32
CA ALA A 254 22.74 9.64 1.97
C ALA A 254 22.23 10.78 1.05
N PRO A 255 23.11 11.67 0.55
CA PRO A 255 22.68 12.89 -0.17
C PRO A 255 21.88 12.63 -1.44
N ARG A 256 22.08 11.47 -2.09
CA ARG A 256 21.35 11.06 -3.30
C ARG A 256 20.02 10.35 -3.02
N ASN A 257 19.67 10.10 -1.76
CA ASN A 257 18.40 9.49 -1.40
C ASN A 257 17.27 10.51 -1.51
N GLU A 258 16.31 10.29 -2.39
CA GLU A 258 15.22 11.24 -2.66
C GLU A 258 14.22 11.36 -1.51
N SER A 259 13.96 10.29 -0.75
CA SER A 259 12.95 10.27 0.30
C SER A 259 13.10 11.38 1.36
N PRO A 260 14.27 11.60 1.99
CA PRO A 260 14.43 12.70 2.95
C PRO A 260 14.34 14.09 2.31
N TRP A 261 14.72 14.26 1.04
CA TRP A 261 14.52 15.53 0.32
C TRP A 261 13.05 15.82 0.05
N ASN A 262 12.28 14.80 -0.34
CA ASN A 262 10.83 14.91 -0.47
C ASN A 262 10.16 15.20 0.88
N TYR A 263 10.63 14.51 1.94
CA TYR A 263 10.15 14.67 3.29
C TYR A 263 10.36 16.09 3.83
N ILE A 264 11.58 16.63 3.76
CA ILE A 264 11.88 17.97 4.30
C ILE A 264 11.05 19.06 3.62
N ARG A 265 10.88 18.98 2.29
CA ARG A 265 9.97 19.88 1.54
C ARG A 265 8.53 19.76 2.05
N GLY A 266 8.07 18.53 2.26
CA GLY A 266 6.75 18.26 2.83
C GLY A 266 6.57 18.85 4.22
N ILE A 267 7.55 18.68 5.11
CA ILE A 267 7.50 19.15 6.50
C ILE A 267 7.53 20.69 6.59
N ILE A 268 8.41 21.35 5.83
CA ILE A 268 8.43 22.82 5.74
C ILE A 268 7.06 23.36 5.31
N LYS A 269 6.47 22.74 4.27
CA LYS A 269 5.14 23.10 3.79
C LYS A 269 4.04 22.82 4.82
N LEU A 270 4.10 21.67 5.50
CA LEU A 270 3.12 21.28 6.51
C LEU A 270 3.12 22.22 7.71
N PHE A 271 4.31 22.68 8.13
CA PHE A 271 4.45 23.69 9.18
C PHE A 271 4.00 25.09 8.73
N GLY A 272 3.96 25.34 7.42
CA GLY A 272 3.53 26.62 6.85
C GLY A 272 4.63 27.69 6.77
N LYS A 273 5.90 27.29 6.81
CA LYS A 273 7.05 28.20 6.74
C LYS A 273 7.57 28.35 5.32
N ASN A 274 8.06 29.52 4.96
CA ASN A 274 8.71 29.72 3.67
C ASN A 274 10.05 28.97 3.66
N PRO A 275 10.33 28.10 2.65
CA PRO A 275 11.61 27.40 2.55
C PRO A 275 12.84 28.32 2.62
N ALA A 276 12.74 29.55 2.12
CA ALA A 276 13.81 30.54 2.16
C ALA A 276 14.14 31.03 3.58
N GLU A 277 13.24 30.87 4.54
CA GLU A 277 13.44 31.26 5.95
C GLU A 277 14.09 30.16 6.79
N VAL A 278 14.17 28.92 6.26
CA VAL A 278 14.76 27.77 6.95
C VAL A 278 16.28 27.75 6.72
N LYS A 279 17.01 28.60 7.44
CA LYS A 279 18.45 28.85 7.23
C LYS A 279 19.30 27.60 7.07
N VAL A 280 19.14 26.60 7.95
CA VAL A 280 19.91 25.35 7.90
C VAL A 280 19.65 24.53 6.62
N TYR A 281 18.44 24.59 6.08
CA TYR A 281 18.07 23.92 4.83
C TYR A 281 18.60 24.68 3.61
N VAL A 282 18.51 26.02 3.63
CA VAL A 282 19.09 26.89 2.60
C VAL A 282 20.60 26.68 2.50
N SER A 283 21.32 26.78 3.63
CA SER A 283 22.77 26.57 3.67
C SER A 283 23.17 25.17 3.21
N LEU A 284 22.39 24.14 3.53
CA LEU A 284 22.65 22.78 3.02
C LEU A 284 22.57 22.73 1.48
N CYS A 285 21.57 23.38 0.89
CA CYS A 285 21.39 23.37 -0.56
C CYS A 285 22.48 24.20 -1.27
N GLU A 286 22.81 25.38 -0.73
CA GLU A 286 23.90 26.24 -1.21
C GLU A 286 25.25 25.52 -1.14
N ASP A 287 25.54 24.80 -0.04
CA ASP A 287 26.76 24.00 0.11
C ASP A 287 26.93 22.97 -1.00
N TYR A 288 25.85 22.25 -1.37
CA TYR A 288 25.89 21.27 -2.46
C TYR A 288 26.06 21.92 -3.82
N PHE A 289 25.42 23.07 -4.05
CA PHE A 289 25.56 23.85 -5.28
C PHE A 289 26.98 24.39 -5.46
N GLN A 290 27.55 25.02 -4.42
CA GLN A 290 28.91 25.58 -4.44
C GLN A 290 29.98 24.51 -4.65
N LYS A 291 29.80 23.32 -4.04
CA LYS A 291 30.70 22.18 -4.25
C LYS A 291 30.55 21.53 -5.63
N ASN A 292 29.61 22.01 -6.46
CA ASN A 292 29.29 21.48 -7.78
C ASN A 292 29.04 19.96 -7.78
N LEU A 293 28.39 19.46 -6.72
CA LEU A 293 28.10 18.04 -6.60
C LEU A 293 26.82 17.69 -7.38
N PRO A 294 26.76 16.55 -8.09
CA PRO A 294 25.58 16.13 -8.84
C PRO A 294 24.52 15.54 -7.91
N ILE A 295 24.01 16.37 -7.00
CA ILE A 295 22.93 16.07 -6.07
C ILE A 295 21.69 16.82 -6.56
N SER A 296 21.00 16.24 -7.54
CA SER A 296 19.86 16.89 -8.21
C SER A 296 18.81 17.36 -7.20
N ASN A 297 18.54 16.58 -6.14
CA ASN A 297 17.57 16.98 -5.13
C ASN A 297 17.92 18.28 -4.38
N ALA A 298 19.22 18.54 -4.13
CA ALA A 298 19.67 19.78 -3.51
C ALA A 298 19.48 20.96 -4.47
N LEU A 299 19.78 20.75 -5.76
CA LEU A 299 19.57 21.75 -6.81
C LEU A 299 18.08 22.06 -7.02
N ILE A 300 17.21 21.04 -7.02
CA ILE A 300 15.75 21.20 -7.09
C ILE A 300 15.27 22.03 -5.91
N SER A 301 15.71 21.68 -4.70
CA SER A 301 15.38 22.42 -3.48
C SER A 301 15.86 23.87 -3.52
N LEU A 302 17.08 24.13 -4.00
CA LEU A 302 17.61 25.49 -4.13
C LEU A 302 16.85 26.31 -5.17
N LEU A 303 16.48 25.70 -6.30
CA LEU A 303 15.66 26.34 -7.32
C LEU A 303 14.32 26.79 -6.75
N GLU A 304 13.64 25.92 -5.99
CA GLU A 304 12.39 26.27 -5.31
C GLU A 304 12.58 27.43 -4.31
N ILE A 305 13.69 27.44 -3.56
CA ILE A 305 14.03 28.55 -2.65
C ILE A 305 14.20 29.86 -3.41
N LEU A 306 14.98 29.86 -4.50
CA LEU A 306 15.22 31.06 -5.31
C LEU A 306 13.94 31.56 -5.96
N GLU A 307 13.07 30.68 -6.45
CA GLU A 307 11.77 31.07 -7.00
C GLU A 307 10.87 31.76 -5.96
N ASN A 308 10.94 31.34 -4.69
CA ASN A 308 10.25 32.04 -3.61
C ASN A 308 10.88 33.42 -3.36
N LYS A 309 12.21 33.53 -3.34
CA LYS A 309 12.93 34.80 -3.17
C LYS A 309 12.67 35.78 -4.32
N ILE A 310 12.65 35.32 -5.58
CA ILE A 310 12.34 36.15 -6.76
C ILE A 310 10.96 36.78 -6.62
N LYS A 311 9.97 36.02 -6.16
CA LYS A 311 8.60 36.51 -5.93
C LYS A 311 8.53 37.55 -4.81
N SER A 312 9.33 37.41 -3.76
CA SER A 312 9.29 38.31 -2.60
C SER A 312 10.19 39.54 -2.73
N GLU A 313 11.35 39.43 -3.39
CA GLU A 313 12.44 40.41 -3.27
C GLU A 313 12.85 41.10 -4.58
N LYS A 314 12.23 40.80 -5.75
CA LYS A 314 12.52 41.41 -7.08
C LYS A 314 14.01 41.73 -7.31
N ASN A 315 14.87 40.73 -7.14
CA ASN A 315 16.31 40.84 -7.28
C ASN A 315 16.81 39.99 -8.46
N ASP A 316 17.45 40.65 -9.43
CA ASP A 316 17.97 40.05 -10.66
C ASP A 316 19.05 38.99 -10.41
N ASP A 317 19.79 39.09 -9.30
CA ASP A 317 20.85 38.14 -8.94
C ASP A 317 20.28 36.73 -8.68
N PHE A 318 19.12 36.64 -8.00
CA PHE A 318 18.46 35.35 -7.72
C PHE A 318 17.99 34.65 -8.99
N GLN A 319 17.59 35.43 -10.00
CA GLN A 319 17.15 34.88 -11.27
C GLN A 319 18.32 34.34 -12.08
N SER A 320 19.45 35.06 -12.12
CA SER A 320 20.68 34.58 -12.75
C SER A 320 21.12 33.25 -12.13
N GLU A 321 21.10 33.14 -10.80
CA GLU A 321 21.44 31.90 -10.10
C GLU A 321 20.45 30.76 -10.39
N ALA A 322 19.14 31.05 -10.42
CA ALA A 322 18.11 30.06 -10.76
C ALA A 322 18.29 29.50 -12.18
N LEU A 323 18.66 30.34 -13.15
CA LEU A 323 18.98 29.90 -14.52
C LEU A 323 20.21 28.98 -14.55
N GLN A 324 21.26 29.28 -13.78
CA GLN A 324 22.45 28.42 -13.66
C GLN A 324 22.12 27.06 -13.04
N ILE A 325 21.22 27.02 -12.06
CA ILE A 325 20.77 25.77 -11.46
C ILE A 325 19.99 24.92 -12.47
N CYS A 326 19.11 25.54 -13.28
CA CYS A 326 18.42 24.84 -14.36
C CYS A 326 19.41 24.22 -15.36
N ASP A 327 20.48 24.94 -15.73
CA ASP A 327 21.53 24.39 -16.60
C ASP A 327 22.21 23.17 -15.99
N LYS A 328 22.59 23.23 -14.71
CA LYS A 328 23.14 22.07 -14.00
C LYS A 328 22.15 20.90 -13.93
N LEU A 329 20.86 21.16 -13.73
CA LEU A 329 19.83 20.12 -13.68
C LEU A 329 19.60 19.45 -15.04
N ILE A 330 19.70 20.20 -16.14
CA ILE A 330 19.65 19.63 -17.50
C ILE A 330 20.74 18.56 -17.68
N ASP A 331 21.93 18.81 -17.12
CA ASP A 331 23.08 17.90 -17.21
C ASP A 331 23.02 16.77 -16.17
N PHE A 332 22.76 17.09 -14.90
CA PHE A 332 22.82 16.14 -13.79
C PHE A 332 21.60 15.25 -13.65
N ASP A 333 20.45 15.68 -14.17
CA ASP A 333 19.17 14.97 -14.10
C ASP A 333 18.63 14.73 -15.51
N TYR A 334 19.48 14.09 -16.32
CA TYR A 334 19.29 13.89 -17.75
C TYR A 334 17.92 13.31 -18.13
N VAL A 335 17.37 12.39 -17.33
CA VAL A 335 16.04 11.80 -17.57
C VAL A 335 14.94 12.86 -17.60
N ARG A 336 15.08 13.92 -16.78
CA ARG A 336 14.16 15.05 -16.71
C ARG A 336 14.68 16.29 -17.44
N ARG A 337 15.66 16.17 -18.35
CA ARG A 337 16.23 17.32 -19.08
C ARG A 337 15.19 18.22 -19.76
N ASN A 338 14.17 17.63 -20.39
CA ASN A 338 13.12 18.40 -21.08
C ASN A 338 12.27 19.20 -20.09
N TYR A 339 12.04 18.66 -18.90
CA TYR A 339 11.37 19.37 -17.81
C TYR A 339 12.22 20.55 -17.34
N TRP A 340 13.53 20.36 -17.17
CA TRP A 340 14.42 21.46 -16.76
C TRP A 340 14.62 22.52 -17.84
N THR A 341 14.69 22.15 -19.12
CA THR A 341 14.66 23.10 -20.24
C THR A 341 13.37 23.91 -20.23
N TYR A 342 12.22 23.26 -20.03
CA TYR A 342 10.93 23.95 -19.91
C TYR A 342 10.91 24.92 -18.70
N ARG A 343 11.37 24.47 -17.52
CA ARG A 343 11.46 25.31 -16.32
C ARG A 343 12.38 26.51 -16.53
N LYS A 344 13.52 26.33 -17.21
CA LYS A 344 14.42 27.42 -17.60
C LYS A 344 13.71 28.45 -18.48
N GLN A 345 12.94 28.00 -19.47
CA GLN A 345 12.20 28.90 -20.35
C GLN A 345 11.18 29.75 -19.58
N LEU A 346 10.43 29.14 -18.65
CA LEU A 346 9.49 29.89 -17.80
C LEU A 346 10.15 31.02 -17.00
N LEU A 347 11.37 30.79 -16.50
CA LEU A 347 12.13 31.81 -15.76
C LEU A 347 12.61 32.95 -16.67
N LEU A 348 12.92 32.67 -17.94
CA LEU A 348 13.28 33.70 -18.92
C LEU A 348 12.05 34.53 -19.33
N ASP A 349 10.92 33.86 -19.56
CA ASP A 349 9.68 34.51 -19.98
C ASP A 349 9.14 35.44 -18.89
N ALA A 350 9.29 35.05 -17.62
CA ALA A 350 8.90 35.87 -16.46
C ALA A 350 9.67 37.22 -16.36
N ASN A 351 10.81 37.36 -17.05
CA ASN A 351 11.59 38.61 -17.09
C ASN A 351 11.27 39.51 -18.29
N SER A 352 10.45 39.03 -19.22
CA SER A 352 10.12 39.74 -20.46
C SER A 352 8.89 40.65 -20.32
N HIS A 353 8.37 40.81 -19.09
CA HIS A 353 7.23 41.63 -18.69
C HIS A 353 7.60 42.46 -17.46
#